data_AF-A0A0M0KCJ2-F1
#
_entry.id   AF-A0A0M0KCJ2-F1
#
_cell.length_a   1.000
_cell.length_b   1.000
_cell.length_c   1.000
_cell.angle_alpha   90.00
_cell.angle_beta   90.00
_cell.angle_gamma   90.00
#
_symmetry.space_group_name_H-M   'P 1'
#
loop_
_entity.id
_entity.type
_entity.pdbx_description
1 polymer ?
#
loop_
_entity_poly.entity_id
_entity_poly.type
_entity_poly.pdbx_seq_one_letter_code
_entity_poly.pdbx_strand_id
1 'polypeptide(L)'
;MNGNRFFSKKPPPFRVHMDDPQASDQLVEQLLTHVSSYRHRELVIVCIGTDRSTGDALGPIVGTALTKESLNCFHVYGTLADPVHAVNLEEKLKLIEKKHRRPFIIAIDACLGKLSSVGKVSLAAGPVQPGAAVNKKLPAVGDVHLTGIVNIGGMMEYFVLQNTRLHTVMQLADTISSSLVKLDQQFIKLTEKQRKSQTILQSLGLSFQAGKTESQ
;
A
#
# COMPACT_ATOMS: atom_id res chain seq x y z
N MET A 1 -23.54 31.11 19.21
CA MET A 1 -23.55 30.74 17.77
C MET A 1 -22.72 29.47 17.62
N ASN A 2 -23.38 28.33 17.43
CA ASN A 2 -22.75 27.01 17.32
C ASN A 2 -22.13 26.82 15.92
N GLY A 3 -20.80 26.88 15.84
CA GLY A 3 -20.05 26.54 14.63
C GLY A 3 -19.87 25.03 14.52
N ASN A 4 -20.78 24.38 13.81
CA ASN A 4 -20.68 22.95 13.50
C ASN A 4 -19.52 22.75 12.50
N ARG A 5 -18.34 22.37 12.99
CA ARG A 5 -17.22 21.93 12.14
C ARG A 5 -17.65 20.66 11.41
N PHE A 6 -17.89 20.76 10.11
CA PHE A 6 -18.04 19.62 9.23
C PHE A 6 -16.74 18.80 9.23
N PHE A 7 -16.70 17.76 10.06
CA PHE A 7 -15.72 16.69 9.91
C PHE A 7 -16.09 15.93 8.64
N SER A 8 -15.38 16.18 7.53
CA SER A 8 -15.44 15.31 6.36
C SER A 8 -14.97 13.92 6.79
N LYS A 9 -15.89 12.98 7.04
CA LYS A 9 -15.55 11.58 7.33
C LYS A 9 -14.73 11.05 6.16
N LYS A 10 -13.53 10.53 6.41
CA LYS A 10 -12.78 9.77 5.42
C LYS A 10 -13.67 8.62 4.91
N PRO A 11 -13.67 8.32 3.60
CA PRO A 11 -14.43 7.19 3.08
C PRO A 11 -14.00 5.90 3.80
N PRO A 12 -14.93 4.96 4.00
CA PRO A 12 -14.59 3.68 4.61
C PRO A 12 -13.54 2.95 3.76
N PRO A 13 -12.70 2.10 4.37
CA PRO A 13 -11.72 1.32 3.64
C PRO A 13 -12.41 0.37 2.66
N PHE A 14 -11.86 0.26 1.45
CA PHE A 14 -12.25 -0.75 0.48
C PHE A 14 -11.74 -2.12 0.94
N ARG A 15 -12.54 -3.18 0.77
CA ARG A 15 -12.17 -4.53 1.26
C ARG A 15 -12.60 -5.60 0.28
N VAL A 16 -11.71 -6.57 0.06
CA VAL A 16 -11.96 -7.80 -0.72
C VAL A 16 -11.50 -9.02 0.07
N HIS A 17 -12.10 -10.17 -0.17
CA HIS A 17 -11.67 -11.44 0.43
C HIS A 17 -10.64 -12.13 -0.46
N MET A 18 -9.64 -12.78 0.11
CA MET A 18 -8.58 -13.51 -0.64
C MET A 18 -9.12 -14.65 -1.51
N ASP A 19 -10.28 -15.19 -1.16
CA ASP A 19 -10.95 -16.26 -1.94
C ASP A 19 -11.87 -15.71 -3.05
N ASP A 20 -12.05 -14.39 -3.17
CA ASP A 20 -12.79 -13.80 -4.28
C ASP A 20 -11.93 -13.87 -5.56
N PRO A 21 -12.36 -14.58 -6.63
CA PRO A 21 -11.61 -14.69 -7.87
C PRO A 21 -11.29 -13.34 -8.53
N GLN A 22 -12.08 -12.30 -8.23
CA GLN A 22 -11.90 -10.94 -8.74
C GLN A 22 -11.17 -10.02 -7.76
N ALA A 23 -10.76 -10.50 -6.58
CA ALA A 23 -10.13 -9.69 -5.54
C ALA A 23 -8.97 -8.84 -6.09
N SER A 24 -8.12 -9.47 -6.90
CA SER A 24 -6.96 -8.80 -7.46
C SER A 24 -7.34 -7.68 -8.44
N ASP A 25 -8.29 -7.91 -9.34
CA ASP A 25 -8.69 -6.91 -10.31
C ASP A 25 -9.40 -5.74 -9.65
N GLN A 26 -10.26 -6.02 -8.66
CA GLN A 26 -10.92 -4.99 -7.86
C GLN A 26 -9.91 -4.15 -7.06
N LEU A 27 -8.89 -4.77 -6.46
CA LEU A 27 -7.81 -4.04 -5.77
C LEU A 27 -7.04 -3.13 -6.72
N VAL A 28 -6.71 -3.62 -7.93
CA VAL A 28 -6.01 -2.83 -8.94
C VAL A 28 -6.82 -1.61 -9.34
N GLU A 29 -8.12 -1.77 -9.62
CA GLU A 29 -9.01 -0.66 -9.97
C GLU A 29 -8.97 0.43 -8.90
N GLN A 30 -9.12 0.05 -7.63
CA GLN A 30 -9.09 0.99 -6.52
C GLN A 30 -7.71 1.63 -6.34
N LEU A 31 -6.63 0.85 -6.39
CA LEU A 31 -5.26 1.37 -6.30
C LEU A 31 -4.95 2.38 -7.41
N LEU A 32 -5.40 2.13 -8.64
CA LEU A 32 -5.24 3.05 -9.76
C LEU A 32 -5.86 4.42 -9.47
N THR A 33 -7.02 4.48 -8.80
CA THR A 33 -7.62 5.77 -8.40
C THR A 33 -6.70 6.57 -7.47
N HIS A 34 -5.91 5.89 -6.65
CA HIS A 34 -4.98 6.53 -5.72
C HIS A 34 -3.65 6.92 -6.36
N VAL A 35 -3.06 6.07 -7.21
CA VAL A 35 -1.72 6.32 -7.78
C VAL A 35 -1.76 7.18 -9.04
N SER A 36 -2.89 7.22 -9.75
CA SER A 36 -3.00 7.88 -11.07
C SER A 36 -2.73 9.38 -11.08
N SER A 37 -2.92 10.08 -9.96
CA SER A 37 -2.60 11.51 -9.82
C SER A 37 -1.12 11.77 -9.53
N TYR A 38 -0.34 10.72 -9.24
CA TYR A 38 1.04 10.84 -8.77
C TYR A 38 2.08 10.25 -9.73
N ARG A 39 1.76 10.16 -11.03
CA ARG A 39 2.64 9.58 -12.07
C ARG A 39 4.00 10.24 -12.23
N HIS A 40 4.18 11.44 -11.69
CA HIS A 40 5.45 12.18 -11.73
C HIS A 40 6.32 11.97 -10.48
N ARG A 41 5.82 11.19 -9.50
CA ARG A 41 6.56 10.83 -8.29
C ARG A 41 7.10 9.41 -8.43
N GLU A 42 8.21 9.15 -7.75
CA GLU A 42 8.68 7.78 -7.58
C GLU A 42 7.68 7.00 -6.73
N LEU A 43 7.36 5.78 -7.15
CA LEU A 43 6.42 4.92 -6.45
C LEU A 43 7.20 3.94 -5.59
N VAL A 44 6.90 3.89 -4.30
CA VAL A 44 7.59 3.04 -3.33
C VAL A 44 6.58 2.15 -2.63
N ILE A 45 6.89 0.87 -2.52
CA ILE A 45 6.17 -0.09 -1.71
C ILE A 45 7.01 -0.38 -0.47
N VAL A 46 6.43 -0.16 0.71
CA VAL A 46 7.05 -0.49 2.00
C VAL A 46 6.28 -1.62 2.64
N CYS A 47 6.88 -2.80 2.64
CA CYS A 47 6.35 -4.03 3.20
C CYS A 47 6.78 -4.17 4.67
N ILE A 48 5.83 -3.97 5.58
CA ILE A 48 6.07 -3.90 7.02
C ILE A 48 5.78 -5.24 7.66
N GLY A 49 6.66 -5.66 8.58
CA GLY A 49 6.53 -6.89 9.35
C GLY A 49 7.88 -7.56 9.62
N THR A 50 7.85 -8.70 10.30
CA THR A 50 9.03 -9.55 10.55
C THR A 50 8.79 -10.99 10.10
N ASP A 51 9.86 -11.62 9.66
CA ASP A 51 10.00 -13.06 9.40
C ASP A 51 9.96 -13.94 10.67
N ARG A 52 9.98 -13.35 11.87
CA ARG A 52 10.01 -14.08 13.16
C ARG A 52 8.62 -14.35 13.78
N SER A 53 7.54 -13.92 13.13
CA SER A 53 6.17 -14.11 13.58
C SER A 53 5.29 -14.40 12.38
N THR A 54 4.61 -15.55 12.36
CA THR A 54 3.89 -16.02 11.18
C THR A 54 2.85 -15.01 10.68
N GLY A 55 2.04 -14.46 11.59
CA GLY A 55 1.02 -13.45 11.25
C GLY A 55 1.59 -12.09 10.87
N ASP A 56 2.79 -11.75 11.32
CA ASP A 56 3.47 -10.49 10.99
C ASP A 56 4.36 -10.62 9.73
N ALA A 57 4.53 -11.83 9.20
CA ALA A 57 5.38 -12.08 8.04
C ALA A 57 4.75 -11.65 6.71
N LEU A 58 3.47 -11.23 6.70
CA LEU A 58 2.75 -10.85 5.48
C LEU A 58 3.52 -9.84 4.63
N GLY A 59 3.97 -8.74 5.22
CA GLY A 59 4.74 -7.71 4.51
C GLY A 59 6.00 -8.29 3.87
N PRO A 60 6.96 -8.83 4.65
CA PRO A 60 8.18 -9.44 4.12
C PRO A 60 7.94 -10.51 3.04
N ILE A 61 6.89 -11.32 3.16
CA ILE A 61 6.52 -12.32 2.13
C ILE A 61 6.07 -11.61 0.84
N VAL A 62 5.18 -10.61 0.94
CA VAL A 62 4.75 -9.80 -0.21
C VAL A 62 5.95 -9.15 -0.88
N GLY A 63 6.82 -8.48 -0.12
CA GLY A 63 7.98 -7.80 -0.70
C GLY A 63 8.95 -8.77 -1.37
N THR A 64 9.18 -9.94 -0.77
CA THR A 64 10.00 -11.00 -1.39
C THR A 64 9.40 -11.48 -2.70
N ALA A 65 8.08 -11.70 -2.75
CA ALA A 65 7.39 -12.07 -3.98
C ALA A 65 7.56 -11.00 -5.06
N LEU A 66 7.34 -9.73 -4.71
CA LEU A 66 7.51 -8.60 -5.64
C LEU A 66 8.93 -8.45 -6.18
N THR A 67 9.96 -8.73 -5.37
CA THR A 67 11.36 -8.65 -5.84
C THR A 67 11.75 -9.76 -6.82
N LYS A 68 10.98 -10.84 -6.91
CA LYS A 68 11.16 -11.88 -7.93
C LYS A 68 10.53 -11.49 -9.26
N GLU A 69 9.66 -10.48 -9.24
CA GLU A 69 8.97 -9.95 -10.42
C GLU A 69 9.77 -8.82 -11.05
N SER A 70 9.64 -8.65 -12.37
CA SER A 70 10.29 -7.56 -13.11
C SER A 70 9.45 -6.28 -13.08
N LEU A 71 9.31 -5.67 -11.89
CA LEU A 71 8.59 -4.41 -11.72
C LEU A 71 9.35 -3.24 -12.37
N ASN A 72 8.62 -2.34 -13.03
CA ASN A 72 9.21 -1.23 -13.79
C ASN A 72 8.98 0.13 -13.12
N CYS A 73 7.90 0.28 -12.35
CA CYS A 73 7.47 1.55 -11.77
C CYS A 73 7.67 1.63 -10.25
N PHE A 74 7.66 0.50 -9.55
CA PHE A 74 7.71 0.46 -8.09
C PHE A 74 9.08 0.04 -7.55
N HIS A 75 9.56 0.76 -6.54
CA HIS A 75 10.67 0.33 -5.70
C HIS A 75 10.15 -0.39 -4.46
N VAL A 76 10.71 -1.55 -4.13
CA VAL A 76 10.23 -2.39 -3.02
C VAL A 76 11.23 -2.36 -1.86
N TYR A 77 10.72 -2.15 -0.65
CA TYR A 77 11.45 -2.26 0.62
C TYR A 77 10.70 -3.17 1.57
N GLY A 78 11.44 -3.93 2.38
CA GLY A 78 10.86 -4.93 3.28
C GLY A 78 10.69 -6.26 2.57
N THR A 79 11.68 -7.13 2.71
CA THR A 79 11.65 -8.51 2.22
C THR A 79 11.94 -9.45 3.37
N LEU A 80 11.89 -10.77 3.14
CA LEU A 80 12.35 -11.75 4.12
C LEU A 80 13.86 -11.60 4.39
N ALA A 81 14.65 -11.21 3.38
CA ALA A 81 16.10 -11.03 3.53
C ALA A 81 16.48 -9.69 4.18
N ASP A 82 15.69 -8.65 3.98
CA ASP A 82 15.86 -7.32 4.57
C ASP A 82 14.51 -6.78 5.05
N PRO A 83 14.03 -7.22 6.24
CA PRO A 83 12.71 -6.85 6.74
C PRO A 83 12.65 -5.39 7.18
N VAL A 84 11.46 -4.78 7.05
CA VAL A 84 11.14 -3.48 7.63
C VAL A 84 10.17 -3.73 8.78
N HIS A 85 10.63 -3.57 10.01
CA HIS A 85 9.88 -3.85 11.22
C HIS A 85 10.03 -2.71 12.23
N ALA A 86 9.26 -2.75 13.31
CA ALA A 86 9.20 -1.71 14.35
C ALA A 86 10.58 -1.17 14.80
N VAL A 87 11.61 -2.02 14.90
CA VAL A 87 12.92 -1.63 15.41
C VAL A 87 13.73 -0.78 14.43
N ASN A 88 13.60 -1.01 13.12
CA ASN A 88 14.39 -0.33 12.07
C ASN A 88 13.54 0.58 11.17
N LEU A 89 12.23 0.68 11.41
CA LEU A 89 11.29 1.40 10.55
C LEU A 89 11.71 2.86 10.34
N GLU A 90 12.02 3.59 11.41
CA GLU A 90 12.40 5.00 11.31
C GLU A 90 13.65 5.22 10.45
N GLU A 91 14.67 4.38 10.63
CA GLU A 91 15.90 4.43 9.83
C GLU A 91 15.62 4.12 8.35
N LYS A 92 14.81 3.09 8.07
CA LYS A 92 14.44 2.70 6.70
C LYS A 92 13.65 3.80 6.00
N LEU A 93 12.74 4.49 6.70
CA LEU A 93 12.01 5.63 6.13
C LEU A 93 12.93 6.80 5.79
N LYS A 94 13.88 7.14 6.68
CA LYS A 94 14.90 8.17 6.39
C LYS A 94 15.74 7.82 5.16
N LEU A 95 16.10 6.54 5.00
CA LEU A 95 16.82 6.06 3.82
C LEU A 95 15.98 6.22 2.54
N ILE A 96 14.69 5.84 2.60
CA ILE A 96 13.74 5.98 1.48
C ILE A 96 13.60 7.44 1.07
N GLU A 97 13.40 8.35 2.02
CA GLU A 97 13.27 9.79 1.78
C GLU A 97 14.54 10.41 1.20
N LYS A 98 15.71 9.90 1.58
CA LYS A 98 17.00 10.33 1.01
C LYS A 98 17.20 9.83 -0.41
N LYS A 99 16.76 8.61 -0.72
CA LYS A 99 16.97 7.96 -2.01
C LYS A 99 15.93 8.35 -3.06
N HIS A 100 14.70 8.62 -2.64
CA HIS A 100 13.59 8.93 -3.52
C HIS A 100 13.06 10.34 -3.25
N ARG A 101 12.89 11.14 -4.30
CA ARG A 101 12.46 12.53 -4.16
C ARG A 101 10.93 12.60 -4.07
N ARG A 102 10.42 12.89 -2.86
CA ARG A 102 8.98 12.95 -2.56
C ARG A 102 8.26 11.68 -3.06
N PRO A 103 8.62 10.48 -2.58
CA PRO A 103 8.02 9.24 -3.06
C PRO A 103 6.54 9.17 -2.70
N PHE A 104 5.71 8.57 -3.55
CA PHE A 104 4.37 8.13 -3.16
C PHE A 104 4.49 6.72 -2.59
N ILE A 105 4.13 6.54 -1.32
CA ILE A 105 4.37 5.31 -0.57
C ILE A 105 3.07 4.51 -0.43
N ILE A 106 3.12 3.25 -0.85
CA ILE A 106 2.13 2.21 -0.56
C ILE A 106 2.67 1.35 0.59
N ALA A 107 2.08 1.45 1.77
CA ALA A 107 2.46 0.59 2.89
C ALA A 107 1.69 -0.74 2.84
N ILE A 108 2.37 -1.85 3.11
CA ILE A 108 1.76 -3.17 3.26
C ILE A 108 1.97 -3.62 4.70
N ASP A 109 0.89 -4.01 5.38
CA ASP A 109 0.94 -4.41 6.79
C ASP A 109 -0.01 -5.58 7.06
N ALA A 110 0.14 -6.24 8.20
CA ALA A 110 -0.81 -7.21 8.71
C ALA A 110 -1.55 -6.66 9.93
N CYS A 111 -2.80 -7.05 10.11
CA CYS A 111 -3.49 -6.76 11.36
C CYS A 111 -4.39 -7.92 11.79
N LEU A 112 -4.81 -7.84 13.05
CA LEU A 112 -5.86 -8.67 13.59
C LEU A 112 -7.21 -7.97 13.47
N GLY A 113 -8.28 -8.73 13.32
CA GLY A 113 -9.62 -8.18 13.10
C GLY A 113 -10.74 -9.02 13.68
N LYS A 114 -11.98 -8.70 13.29
CA LYS A 114 -13.13 -9.54 13.63
C LYS A 114 -13.07 -10.83 12.81
N LEU A 115 -13.66 -11.90 13.34
CA LEU A 115 -13.76 -13.19 12.64
C LEU A 115 -14.28 -13.05 11.20
N SER A 116 -15.34 -12.27 10.99
CA SER A 116 -15.92 -12.01 9.67
C SER A 116 -15.03 -11.21 8.70
N SER A 117 -13.86 -10.76 9.17
CA SER A 117 -12.90 -9.98 8.39
C SER A 117 -11.60 -10.73 8.13
N VAL A 118 -11.35 -11.86 8.79
CA VAL A 118 -10.17 -12.69 8.52
C VAL A 118 -10.17 -13.11 7.06
N GLY A 119 -8.99 -13.07 6.42
CA GLY A 119 -8.84 -13.36 5.00
C GLY A 119 -9.17 -12.18 4.08
N LYS A 120 -9.52 -11.01 4.61
CA LYS A 120 -9.71 -9.80 3.79
C LYS A 120 -8.44 -8.98 3.65
N VAL A 121 -8.27 -8.41 2.47
CA VAL A 121 -7.34 -7.31 2.21
C VAL A 121 -8.13 -6.00 2.28
N SER A 122 -7.62 -5.04 3.06
CA SER A 122 -8.22 -3.72 3.25
C SER A 122 -7.33 -2.66 2.62
N LEU A 123 -7.87 -1.87 1.70
CA LEU A 123 -7.22 -0.69 1.12
C LEU A 123 -7.80 0.57 1.74
N ALA A 124 -6.92 1.47 2.18
CA ALA A 124 -7.33 2.76 2.71
C ALA A 124 -6.36 3.89 2.34
N ALA A 125 -6.91 5.10 2.28
CA ALA A 125 -6.15 6.32 2.07
C ALA A 125 -5.54 6.86 3.38
N GLY A 126 -4.32 7.39 3.26
CA GLY A 126 -3.52 7.89 4.36
C GLY A 126 -2.61 6.83 4.98
N PRO A 127 -1.78 7.23 5.94
CA PRO A 127 -0.75 6.37 6.49
C PRO A 127 -1.36 5.30 7.41
N VAL A 128 -0.71 4.14 7.43
CA VAL A 128 -0.90 3.14 8.48
C VAL A 128 -0.06 3.52 9.71
N GLN A 129 -0.50 3.10 10.89
CA GLN A 129 0.26 3.18 12.13
C GLN A 129 0.72 1.75 12.47
N PRO A 130 1.95 1.36 12.09
CA PRO A 130 2.41 0.01 12.30
C PRO A 130 2.53 -0.31 13.79
N GLY A 131 2.40 -1.59 14.12
CA GLY A 131 2.79 -2.07 15.45
C GLY A 131 1.92 -1.55 16.59
N ALA A 132 0.59 -1.50 16.43
CA ALA A 132 -0.32 -1.18 17.53
C ALA A 132 -0.11 -2.08 18.78
N ALA A 133 0.46 -3.28 18.60
CA ALA A 133 0.82 -4.20 19.68
C ALA A 133 2.18 -3.91 20.36
N VAL A 134 2.99 -2.98 19.86
CA VAL A 134 4.26 -2.58 20.46
C VAL A 134 4.13 -1.19 21.09
N ASN A 135 4.47 -1.05 22.38
CA ASN A 135 4.36 0.19 23.17
C ASN A 135 5.31 1.33 22.73
N LYS A 136 5.80 1.34 21.49
CA LYS A 136 6.65 2.39 20.92
C LYS A 136 5.82 3.29 20.01
N LYS A 137 6.08 4.60 20.06
CA LYS A 137 5.55 5.55 19.07
C LYS A 137 6.30 5.35 17.74
N LEU A 138 5.73 4.53 16.87
CA LEU A 138 6.27 4.32 15.53
C LEU A 138 5.82 5.44 14.58
N PRO A 139 6.65 5.81 13.59
CA PRO A 139 6.23 6.75 12.57
C PRO A 139 5.12 6.16 11.71
N ALA A 140 4.18 7.00 11.29
CA ALA A 140 3.14 6.63 10.34
C ALA A 140 3.75 6.40 8.95
N VAL A 141 3.24 5.42 8.19
CA VAL A 141 3.82 5.02 6.89
C VAL A 141 2.77 5.04 5.79
N GLY A 142 3.12 5.61 4.64
CA GLY A 142 2.31 5.52 3.42
C GLY A 142 1.43 6.73 3.14
N ASP A 143 1.22 7.00 1.86
CA ASP A 143 0.12 7.83 1.36
C ASP A 143 -1.18 7.00 1.24
N VAL A 144 -1.02 5.69 1.01
CA VAL A 144 -2.06 4.66 1.07
C VAL A 144 -1.49 3.41 1.73
N HIS A 145 -2.37 2.55 2.22
CA HIS A 145 -1.95 1.27 2.76
C HIS A 145 -2.90 0.12 2.40
N LEU A 146 -2.30 -1.06 2.26
CA LEU A 146 -2.98 -2.35 2.20
C LEU A 146 -2.71 -3.10 3.51
N THR A 147 -3.77 -3.55 4.17
CA THR A 147 -3.66 -4.38 5.36
C THR A 147 -4.34 -5.72 5.14
N GLY A 148 -3.60 -6.81 5.34
CA GLY A 148 -4.17 -8.16 5.38
C GLY A 148 -4.65 -8.51 6.79
N ILE A 149 -5.89 -8.96 6.91
CA ILE A 149 -6.47 -9.36 8.20
C ILE A 149 -6.17 -10.85 8.40
N VAL A 150 -5.05 -11.12 9.07
CA VAL A 150 -4.45 -12.46 9.11
C VAL A 150 -5.09 -13.39 10.13
N ASN A 151 -5.71 -12.84 11.18
CA ASN A 151 -6.36 -13.60 12.24
C ASN A 151 -7.32 -12.73 13.08
N ILE A 152 -7.97 -13.35 14.06
CA ILE A 152 -8.90 -12.72 15.00
C ILE A 152 -8.13 -11.91 16.04
N GLY A 153 -8.55 -10.67 16.31
CA GLY A 153 -7.97 -9.80 17.35
C GLY A 153 -8.67 -9.92 18.70
N GLY A 154 -8.15 -9.20 19.70
CA GLY A 154 -8.70 -9.19 21.06
C GLY A 154 -7.62 -9.39 22.11
N MET A 155 -7.73 -10.47 22.90
CA MET A 155 -6.76 -10.76 23.96
C MET A 155 -5.53 -11.47 23.40
N MET A 156 -4.35 -11.18 23.96
CA MET A 156 -3.08 -11.88 23.64
C MET A 156 -2.65 -11.76 22.17
N GLU A 157 -2.86 -10.59 21.54
CA GLU A 157 -2.60 -10.35 20.10
C GLU A 157 -1.19 -10.73 19.64
N TYR A 158 -0.19 -10.52 20.49
CA TYR A 158 1.18 -10.94 20.20
C TYR A 158 1.31 -12.46 20.01
N PHE A 159 0.70 -13.25 20.89
CA PHE A 159 0.72 -14.71 20.81
C PHE A 159 -0.11 -15.20 19.61
N VAL A 160 -1.22 -14.53 19.30
CA VAL A 160 -2.05 -14.83 18.13
C VAL A 160 -1.25 -14.64 16.85
N LEU A 161 -0.52 -13.53 16.70
CA LEU A 161 0.32 -13.29 15.52
C LEU A 161 1.41 -14.36 15.38
N GLN A 162 2.07 -14.75 16.48
CA GLN A 162 3.09 -15.81 16.45
C GLN A 162 2.54 -17.17 15.97
N ASN A 163 1.29 -17.48 16.31
CA ASN A 163 0.63 -18.76 16.00
C ASN A 163 -0.39 -18.68 14.85
N THR A 164 -0.40 -17.58 14.10
CA THR A 164 -1.32 -17.41 12.96
C THR A 164 -0.99 -18.44 11.88
N ARG A 165 -2.02 -18.98 11.22
CA ARG A 165 -1.83 -19.99 10.17
C ARG A 165 -1.08 -19.40 8.99
N LEU A 166 0.08 -19.96 8.67
CA LEU A 166 0.89 -19.53 7.53
C LEU A 166 0.11 -19.58 6.21
N HIS A 167 -0.76 -20.58 6.01
CA HIS A 167 -1.57 -20.68 4.79
C HIS A 167 -2.41 -19.41 4.52
N THR A 168 -3.08 -18.87 5.54
CA THR A 168 -3.86 -17.63 5.42
C THR A 168 -2.96 -16.44 5.05
N VAL A 169 -1.77 -16.36 5.66
CA VAL A 169 -0.79 -15.31 5.35
C VAL A 169 -0.29 -15.42 3.91
N MET A 170 -0.03 -16.64 3.44
CA MET A 170 0.39 -16.90 2.05
C MET A 170 -0.71 -16.51 1.05
N GLN A 171 -1.97 -16.90 1.27
CA GLN A 171 -3.08 -16.52 0.38
C GLN A 171 -3.28 -15.00 0.31
N LEU A 172 -3.17 -14.30 1.44
CA LEU A 172 -3.21 -12.85 1.49
C LEU A 172 -2.03 -12.24 0.74
N ALA A 173 -0.83 -12.78 0.92
CA ALA A 173 0.38 -12.32 0.24
C ALA A 173 0.27 -12.49 -1.29
N ASP A 174 -0.26 -13.63 -1.75
CA ASP A 174 -0.47 -13.91 -3.17
C ASP A 174 -1.48 -12.93 -3.78
N THR A 175 -2.57 -12.66 -3.07
CA THR A 175 -3.59 -11.68 -3.51
C THR A 175 -2.99 -10.27 -3.63
N ILE A 176 -2.25 -9.82 -2.61
CA ILE A 176 -1.64 -8.49 -2.58
C ILE A 176 -0.54 -8.36 -3.66
N SER A 177 0.39 -9.31 -3.71
CA SER A 177 1.51 -9.28 -4.67
C SER A 177 1.01 -9.32 -6.12
N SER A 178 0.09 -10.23 -6.44
CA SER A 178 -0.51 -10.31 -7.79
C SER A 178 -1.19 -9.00 -8.19
N SER A 179 -1.86 -8.33 -7.25
CA SER A 179 -2.50 -7.03 -7.50
C SER A 179 -1.47 -5.94 -7.76
N LEU A 180 -0.37 -5.90 -7.01
CA LEU A 180 0.68 -4.89 -7.20
C LEU A 180 1.48 -5.11 -8.50
N VAL A 181 1.70 -6.37 -8.91
CA VAL A 181 2.28 -6.69 -10.22
C VAL A 181 1.38 -6.24 -11.36
N LYS A 182 0.07 -6.54 -11.28
CA LYS A 182 -0.91 -6.07 -12.26
C LYS A 182 -1.00 -4.55 -12.30
N LEU A 183 -0.93 -3.90 -11.13
CA LEU A 183 -0.91 -2.45 -11.01
C LEU A 183 0.29 -1.85 -11.76
N ASP A 184 1.50 -2.39 -11.57
CA ASP A 184 2.72 -1.98 -12.28
C ASP A 184 2.51 -2.01 -13.80
N GLN A 185 2.04 -3.16 -14.32
CA GLN A 185 1.79 -3.34 -15.76
C GLN A 185 0.74 -2.37 -16.32
N GLN A 186 -0.35 -2.12 -15.59
CA GLN A 186 -1.39 -1.19 -16.02
C GLN A 186 -0.93 0.27 -15.93
N PHE A 187 -0.12 0.60 -14.93
CA PHE A 187 0.41 1.94 -14.73
C PHE A 187 1.33 2.38 -15.87
N ILE A 188 2.15 1.45 -16.40
CA ILE A 188 2.97 1.67 -17.60
C ILE A 188 2.08 2.06 -18.79
N LYS A 189 1.05 1.25 -19.09
CA LYS A 189 0.13 1.49 -20.22
C LYS A 189 -0.57 2.84 -20.11
N LEU A 190 -0.98 3.24 -18.91
CA LEU A 190 -1.61 4.54 -18.66
C LEU A 190 -0.64 5.70 -18.94
N THR A 191 0.60 5.56 -18.50
CA THR A 191 1.65 6.59 -18.67
C THR A 191 2.06 6.73 -20.13
N GLU A 192 2.18 5.62 -20.86
CA GLU A 192 2.47 5.62 -22.30
C GLU A 192 1.36 6.24 -23.14
N LYS A 193 0.09 5.88 -22.86
CA LYS A 193 -1.07 6.42 -23.58
C LYS A 193 -1.15 7.94 -23.44
N GLN A 194 -0.95 8.47 -22.24
CA GLN A 194 -0.95 9.92 -22.00
C GLN A 194 0.23 10.62 -22.68
N ARG A 195 1.43 10.03 -22.65
CA ARG A 195 2.60 10.59 -23.33
C ARG A 195 2.35 10.71 -24.84
N LYS A 196 1.81 9.66 -25.47
CA LYS A 196 1.40 9.70 -26.90
C LYS A 196 0.37 10.79 -27.17
N SER A 197 -0.66 10.91 -26.35
CA SER A 197 -1.67 11.97 -26.48
C SER A 197 -1.08 13.37 -26.35
N GLN A 198 -0.16 13.60 -25.39
CA GLN A 198 0.54 14.87 -25.23
C GLN A 198 1.44 15.19 -26.43
N THR A 199 2.20 14.22 -26.94
CA THR A 199 3.00 14.41 -28.15
C THR A 199 2.13 14.80 -29.35
N ILE A 200 0.96 14.17 -29.52
CA ILE A 200 0.02 14.49 -30.60
C ILE A 200 -0.52 15.92 -30.43
N LEU A 201 -0.99 16.30 -29.24
CA LEU A 201 -1.48 17.66 -28.96
C LEU A 201 -0.41 18.72 -29.20
N GLN A 202 0.84 18.44 -28.80
CA GLN A 202 1.97 19.33 -29.03
C GLN A 202 2.31 19.44 -30.53
N SER A 203 2.23 18.35 -31.28
CA SER A 203 2.41 18.38 -32.75
C SER A 203 1.31 19.14 -33.48
N LEU A 204 0.12 19.25 -32.87
CA LEU A 204 -1.03 20.00 -33.38
C LEU A 204 -1.06 21.47 -32.89
N GLY A 205 -0.05 21.93 -32.14
CA GLY A 205 0.03 23.31 -31.64
C GLY A 205 -0.97 23.65 -30.52
N LEU A 206 -1.62 22.66 -29.90
CA LEU A 206 -2.58 22.85 -28.82
C LEU A 206 -1.88 22.70 -27.46
N SER A 207 -1.44 23.80 -26.87
CA SER A 207 -0.89 23.81 -25.49
C SER A 207 -2.00 23.96 -24.44
N PHE A 208 -2.04 23.03 -23.48
CA PHE A 208 -2.89 23.13 -22.29
C PHE A 208 -2.41 24.32 -21.42
N GLN A 209 -3.21 25.39 -21.33
CA GLN A 209 -3.10 26.32 -20.20
C GLN A 209 -3.62 25.58 -18.96
N ALA A 210 -2.72 25.05 -18.14
CA ALA A 210 -3.06 24.64 -16.78
C ALA A 210 -3.55 25.88 -16.04
N GLY A 211 -4.83 25.88 -15.64
CA GLY A 211 -5.47 26.99 -14.94
C GLY A 211 -4.65 27.42 -13.73
N LYS A 212 -4.03 28.61 -13.84
CA LYS A 212 -3.72 29.43 -12.68
C LYS A 212 -5.07 29.83 -12.07
N THR A 213 -5.46 29.20 -10.99
CA THR A 213 -6.38 29.84 -10.05
C THR A 213 -5.53 30.72 -9.14
N GLU A 214 -5.21 31.92 -9.63
CA GLU A 214 -4.97 33.08 -8.76
C GLU A 214 -6.34 33.49 -8.20
N SER A 215 -6.51 33.46 -6.88
CA SER A 215 -7.58 34.17 -6.16
C SER A 215 -7.25 34.23 -4.67
N GLN A 216 -6.67 35.37 -4.26
CA GLN A 216 -6.88 36.14 -3.02
C GLN A 216 -6.67 35.46 -1.65
#